data_AF-A0A3B0XJX7-F1
#
_entry.id   AF-A0A3B0XJX7-F1
#
_cell.length_a   1.000
_cell.length_b   1.000
_cell.length_c   1.000
_cell.angle_alpha   90.00
_cell.angle_beta   90.00
_cell.angle_gamma   90.00
#
_symmetry.space_group_name_H-M   'P 1'
#
loop_
_entity.id
_entity.type
_entity.pdbx_description
1 polymer ?
#
loop_
_entity_poly.entity_id
_entity_poly.type
_entity_poly.pdbx_seq_one_letter_code
_entity_poly.pdbx_strand_id
1 'polypeptide(L)' 'MRGGKKPIHAFVAVLGFSRALFVYFTDNMRYDTLEQCHRLAFEYFQGIPIDIWYDNMKTVVLERHAYGAGQPAAPAP' A
#
# COMPACT_ATOMS: atom_id res chain seq x y z
N MET A 1 20.64 -28.29 3.05
CA MET A 1 19.17 -28.33 3.25
C MET A 1 18.53 -27.70 2.02
N ARG A 2 17.63 -28.43 1.34
CA ARG A 2 17.02 -28.00 0.06
C ARG A 2 15.97 -26.90 0.32
N GLY A 3 16.33 -25.63 0.15
CA GLY A 3 15.39 -24.50 0.23
C GLY A 3 14.70 -24.28 -1.12
N GLY A 4 13.41 -24.55 -1.21
CA GLY A 4 12.62 -24.36 -2.43
C GLY A 4 12.74 -22.94 -2.97
N LYS A 5 12.94 -22.81 -4.28
CA LYS A 5 13.22 -21.57 -5.02
C LYS A 5 12.00 -20.64 -5.14
N LYS A 6 11.32 -20.31 -4.03
CA LYS A 6 10.19 -19.36 -4.03
C LYS A 6 10.38 -18.32 -2.93
N PRO A 7 10.53 -17.02 -3.28
CA PRO A 7 10.58 -15.96 -2.28
C PRO A 7 9.24 -15.88 -1.55
N ILE A 8 9.29 -15.67 -0.23
CA ILE A 8 8.12 -15.32 0.59
C ILE A 8 8.11 -13.80 0.73
N HIS A 9 6.93 -13.21 0.57
CA HIS A 9 6.70 -11.78 0.71
C HIS A 9 5.82 -11.51 1.93
N ALA A 10 5.91 -10.29 2.46
CA ALA A 10 5.06 -9.83 3.55
C ALA A 10 4.35 -8.55 3.13
N PHE A 11 3.04 -8.54 3.26
CA PHE A 11 2.23 -7.34 3.27
C PHE A 11 2.16 -6.80 4.69
N VAL A 12 2.45 -5.51 4.86
CA VAL A 12 2.46 -4.84 6.15
C VAL A 12 1.60 -3.59 6.06
N ALA A 13 0.61 -3.47 6.94
CA ALA A 13 -0.23 -2.28 7.07
C ALA A 13 -0.14 -1.73 8.49
N VAL A 14 0.02 -0.41 8.60
CA VAL A 14 0.12 0.30 9.88
C VAL A 14 -0.88 1.43 9.90
N LEU A 15 -1.75 1.46 10.91
CA LEU A 15 -2.65 2.61 11.11
C LEU A 15 -1.85 3.82 11.59
N GLY A 16 -1.98 4.95 10.89
CA GLY A 16 -1.22 6.17 11.20
C GLY A 16 -1.49 6.73 12.61
N PHE A 17 -2.73 6.65 13.09
CA PHE A 17 -3.13 7.24 14.37
C PHE A 17 -2.72 6.40 15.59
N SER A 18 -2.94 5.08 15.55
CA SER A 18 -2.75 4.16 16.69
C SER A 18 -1.48 3.33 16.60
N ARG A 19 -0.86 3.26 15.41
CA ARG A 19 0.23 2.33 15.09
C ARG A 19 -0.16 0.85 15.20
N ALA A 20 -1.46 0.51 15.16
CA ALA A 20 -1.89 -0.87 15.04
C ALA A 20 -1.28 -1.49 13.77
N LEU A 21 -0.70 -2.68 13.92
CA LEU A 21 0.08 -3.37 12.91
C LEU A 21 -0.66 -4.63 12.42
N PHE A 22 -0.79 -4.77 11.12
CA PHE A 22 -1.26 -5.98 10.46
C PHE A 22 -0.17 -6.51 9.53
N VAL A 23 0.09 -7.81 9.58
CA VAL A 23 1.09 -8.48 8.74
C VAL A 23 0.48 -9.74 8.13
N TYR A 24 0.66 -9.92 6.82
CA TYR A 24 0.20 -11.11 6.10
C TYR A 24 1.28 -11.60 5.13
N PHE A 25 1.57 -12.91 5.17
CA PHE A 25 2.60 -13.50 4.31
C PHE A 25 1.99 -14.04 3.01
N THR A 26 2.67 -13.78 1.90
CA THR A 26 2.25 -14.19 0.56
C THR A 26 3.40 -14.88 -0.17
N ASP A 27 3.09 -15.67 -1.19
CA ASP A 27 4.09 -16.33 -2.03
C ASP A 27 4.32 -15.60 -3.37
N ASN A 28 3.64 -14.46 -3.58
CA ASN A 28 3.68 -13.67 -4.79
C ASN A 28 3.30 -12.19 -4.53
N MET A 29 3.56 -11.31 -5.52
CA MET A 29 3.32 -9.87 -5.46
C MET A 29 2.31 -9.37 -6.51
N ARG A 30 1.32 -10.19 -6.89
CA ARG A 30 0.29 -9.82 -7.87
C ARG A 30 -0.69 -8.81 -7.28
N TYR A 31 -1.34 -8.03 -8.14
CA TYR A 31 -2.35 -7.05 -7.73
C TYR A 31 -3.51 -7.71 -6.95
N ASP A 32 -4.03 -8.84 -7.43
CA ASP A 32 -5.12 -9.55 -6.75
C ASP A 32 -4.74 -9.97 -5.32
N THR A 33 -3.48 -10.37 -5.11
CA THR A 33 -2.95 -10.70 -3.79
C THR A 33 -2.85 -9.45 -2.92
N LEU A 34 -2.41 -8.32 -3.48
CA LEU A 34 -2.40 -7.04 -2.78
C LEU A 34 -3.82 -6.61 -2.37
N GLU A 35 -4.81 -6.72 -3.24
CA GLU A 35 -6.21 -6.41 -2.95
C GLU A 35 -6.74 -7.27 -1.80
N GLN A 36 -6.50 -8.59 -1.86
CA GLN A 36 -6.89 -9.52 -0.80
C GLN A 36 -6.25 -9.14 0.55
N CYS A 37 -4.97 -8.78 0.56
CA CYS A 37 -4.30 -8.33 1.78
C CYS A 37 -4.94 -7.07 2.37
N HIS A 38 -5.41 -6.13 1.55
CA HIS A 38 -6.14 -4.94 2.05
C HIS A 38 -7.48 -5.32 2.67
N ARG A 39 -8.25 -6.22 2.04
CA ARG A 39 -9.52 -6.71 2.60
C ARG A 39 -9.32 -7.33 3.98
N LEU A 40 -8.34 -8.20 4.11
CA LEU A 40 -7.97 -8.81 5.40
C LEU A 40 -7.51 -7.77 6.43
N ALA A 41 -6.74 -6.76 6.00
CA ALA A 41 -6.30 -5.69 6.88
C ALA A 41 -7.48 -4.85 7.38
N PHE A 42 -8.44 -4.51 6.52
CA PHE A 42 -9.64 -3.74 6.91
C PHE A 42 -10.56 -4.53 7.83
N GLU A 43 -10.71 -5.84 7.58
CA GLU A 43 -11.38 -6.74 8.51
C GLU A 43 -10.67 -6.76 9.87
N TYR A 44 -9.33 -6.87 9.90
CA TYR A 44 -8.57 -6.82 11.15
C TYR A 44 -8.72 -5.48 11.89
N PHE A 45 -8.66 -4.35 11.16
CA PHE A 45 -8.84 -3.02 11.73
C PHE A 45 -10.30 -2.67 12.07
N GLN A 46 -11.25 -3.54 11.70
CA GLN A 46 -12.70 -3.31 11.87
C GLN A 46 -13.15 -1.99 11.22
N GLY A 47 -12.56 -1.65 10.08
CA GLY A 47 -12.82 -0.39 9.40
C GLY A 47 -11.91 -0.16 8.20
N ILE A 48 -12.26 0.85 7.42
CA ILE A 48 -11.52 1.26 6.22
C ILE A 48 -10.89 2.64 6.50
N PRO A 49 -9.56 2.79 6.36
CA PRO A 49 -8.92 4.08 6.51
C PRO A 49 -9.35 5.05 5.40
N ILE A 50 -9.39 6.35 5.70
CA ILE A 50 -9.76 7.40 4.74
C ILE A 50 -8.69 7.52 3.65
N ASP A 51 -7.42 7.46 4.05
CA ASP A 51 -6.26 7.53 3.16
C ASP A 51 -5.34 6.33 3.38
N ILE A 52 -4.77 5.80 2.29
CA ILE A 52 -3.79 4.72 2.31
C ILE A 52 -2.50 5.22 1.67
N TRP A 53 -1.41 5.17 2.44
CA TRP A 53 -0.09 5.58 2.00
C TRP A 53 0.74 4.36 1.66
N TYR A 54 1.14 4.24 0.40
CA TYR A 54 2.06 3.21 -0.05
C TYR A 54 3.50 3.70 0.11
N ASP A 55 4.43 2.80 0.40
CA ASP A 55 5.82 3.03 0.05
C ASP A 55 5.93 3.08 -1.48
N ASN A 56 7.01 3.66 -2.02
CA ASN A 56 7.22 3.89 -3.46
C ASN A 56 7.42 2.57 -4.26
N MET A 57 6.53 1.60 -4.11
CA MET A 57 6.51 0.37 -4.88
C MET A 57 6.10 0.72 -6.30
N LYS A 58 6.95 0.35 -7.27
CA LYS A 58 6.73 0.60 -8.70
C LYS A 58 5.37 0.07 -9.21
N THR A 59 4.71 -0.82 -8.47
CA THR A 59 3.39 -1.41 -8.77
C THR A 59 2.20 -0.45 -8.57
N VAL A 60 2.37 0.67 -7.85
CA VAL A 60 1.28 1.65 -7.56
C VAL A 60 1.59 3.03 -8.17
N VAL A 61 2.56 3.13 -9.07
CA VAL A 61 2.89 4.39 -9.75
C VAL A 61 2.17 4.44 -11.10
N LEU A 62 1.00 5.06 -11.15
CA LEU A 62 0.36 5.44 -12.41
C LEU A 62 0.85 6.82 -12.89
N GLU A 63 1.25 7.73 -12.01
CA GLU A 63 1.93 8.98 -12.36
C GLU A 63 2.63 9.59 -11.13
N ARG A 64 3.89 10.00 -11.27
CA ARG A 64 4.57 10.84 -10.27
C ARG A 64 4.12 12.29 -10.49
N HIS A 65 3.02 12.71 -9.88
CA HIS A 65 2.88 14.14 -9.59
C HIS A 65 3.79 14.46 -8.41
N ALA A 66 5.00 14.92 -8.74
CA ALA A 66 5.86 15.63 -7.80
C ALA A 66 5.13 16.92 -7.40
N TYR A 67 4.28 16.88 -6.38
CA TYR A 67 3.74 18.10 -5.79
C TYR A 67 4.81 18.71 -4.87
N GLY A 68 5.75 19.40 -5.50
CA GLY A 68 6.69 20.31 -4.86
C GLY A 68 6.29 21.75 -5.12
N ALA A 69 5.94 22.45 -4.04
CA ALA A 69 5.79 23.91 -3.90
C ALA A 69 4.67 24.60 -4.72
N GLY A 70 3.83 25.33 -3.99
CA GLY A 70 2.58 25.91 -4.48
C GLY A 70 2.73 27.01 -5.52
N GLN A 71 1.69 27.12 -6.35
CA GLN A 71 1.27 28.33 -7.04
C GLN A 71 -0.26 28.29 -7.17
N PRO A 72 -1.01 29.33 -6.76
CA PRO A 72 -2.43 29.41 -7.03
C PRO A 72 -2.65 29.71 -8.52
N ALA A 73 -3.61 29.00 -9.11
CA ALA A 73 -4.00 29.13 -10.51
C ALA A 73 -4.49 30.56 -10.82
N ALA A 74 -3.95 31.15 -11.89
CA ALA A 74 -4.60 32.28 -12.56
C ALA A 74 -5.61 31.71 -13.59
N PRO A 75 -6.83 32.28 -13.71
CA PRO A 75 -7.77 31.88 -14.74
C PRO A 75 -7.28 32.36 -16.12
N ALA A 76 -7.32 31.48 -17.13
CA ALA A 76 -7.02 31.80 -18.52
C ALA A 76 -8.18 32.62 -19.15
N PRO A 77 -7.90 33.47 -20.16
CA PRO A 77 -8.92 34.27 -20.86
C PRO A 77 -9.94 33.44 -21.65
#